data_AF-A0A3B8MG85-F1
#
_entry.id   AF-A0A3B8MG85-F1
#
_cell.length_a   1.000
_cell.length_b   1.000
_cell.length_c   1.000
_cell.angle_alpha   90.00
_cell.angle_beta   90.00
_cell.angle_gamma   90.00
#
_symmetry.space_group_name_H-M   'P 1'
#
loop_
_entity.id
_entity.type
_entity.pdbx_description
1 polymer ?
#
loop_
_entity_poly.entity_id
_entity_poly.type
_entity_poly.pdbx_seq_one_letter_code
_entity_poly.pdbx_strand_id
1 'polypeptide(L)'
;MNLIENTNDALLGKISPELRDGERELIRVASDLSPDGHYGTQWVVVTNERVLVHTNGNTPSDAPVEVTPQGQMHITDWQPSHTLEIPIENVQRARTEPYVGGASLEIERKDE
;
A
#
# COMPACT_ATOMS: atom_id res chain seq x y z
N MET A 1 -12.98 12.19 -4.80
CA MET A 1 -12.28 12.12 -3.51
C MET A 1 -11.08 13.06 -3.61
N ASN A 2 -10.98 14.07 -2.74
CA ASN A 2 -9.82 14.99 -2.74
C ASN A 2 -8.74 14.41 -1.82
N LEU A 3 -7.78 13.70 -2.41
CA LEU A 3 -6.60 13.21 -1.69
C LEU A 3 -5.60 14.37 -1.51
N ILE A 4 -4.98 14.44 -0.33
CA ILE A 4 -4.00 15.47 0.05
C ILE A 4 -2.64 15.23 -0.65
N GLU A 5 -2.31 13.97 -0.96
CA GLU A 5 -1.17 13.60 -1.79
C GLU A 5 -1.64 13.11 -3.16
N ASN A 6 -1.18 13.79 -4.21
CA ASN A 6 -1.54 13.46 -5.58
C ASN A 6 -0.69 12.27 -6.04
N THR A 7 -1.21 11.06 -5.85
CA THR A 7 -0.61 9.83 -6.38
C THR A 7 -0.86 9.78 -7.90
N ASN A 8 0.16 9.40 -8.67
CA ASN A 8 0.07 9.20 -10.12
C ASN A 8 -1.14 8.32 -10.51
N ASP A 9 -2.03 8.80 -11.38
CA ASP A 9 -3.23 8.07 -11.84
C ASP A 9 -2.91 6.68 -12.41
N ALA A 10 -1.74 6.52 -13.06
CA ALA A 10 -1.29 5.23 -13.56
C ALA A 10 -0.99 4.24 -12.43
N LEU A 11 -0.43 4.72 -11.32
CA LEU A 11 -0.20 3.91 -10.13
C LEU A 11 -1.52 3.63 -9.41
N LEU A 12 -2.40 4.63 -9.30
CA LEU A 12 -3.74 4.48 -8.74
C LEU A 12 -4.51 3.37 -9.46
N GLY A 13 -4.46 3.31 -10.79
CA GLY A 13 -5.12 2.25 -11.56
C GLY A 13 -4.59 0.84 -11.26
N LYS A 14 -3.30 0.71 -10.90
CA LYS A 14 -2.66 -0.58 -10.59
C LYS A 14 -2.90 -1.08 -9.18
N ILE A 15 -3.19 -0.18 -8.23
CA ILE A 15 -3.38 -0.51 -6.80
C ILE A 15 -4.84 -0.34 -6.34
N SER A 16 -5.71 0.20 -7.20
CA SER A 16 -7.12 0.28 -6.86
C SER A 16 -7.71 -1.12 -6.90
N PRO A 17 -8.33 -1.58 -5.81
CA PRO A 17 -8.84 -2.93 -5.75
C PRO A 17 -10.08 -3.09 -6.62
N GLU A 18 -10.30 -4.30 -7.12
CA GLU A 18 -11.62 -4.69 -7.62
C GLU A 18 -12.57 -4.80 -6.44
N LEU A 19 -13.33 -3.73 -6.22
CA LEU A 19 -14.32 -3.64 -5.15
C LEU A 19 -15.52 -4.53 -5.48
N ARG A 20 -15.91 -5.36 -4.52
CA ARG A 20 -17.16 -6.13 -4.56
C ARG A 20 -18.36 -5.18 -4.43
N ASP A 21 -19.56 -5.68 -4.73
CA ASP A 21 -20.80 -4.91 -4.56
C ASP A 21 -20.94 -4.41 -3.12
N GLY A 22 -20.99 -3.08 -2.96
CA GLY A 22 -21.08 -2.42 -1.65
C GLY A 22 -19.76 -2.28 -0.90
N GLU A 23 -18.66 -2.86 -1.39
CA GLU A 23 -17.31 -2.65 -0.87
C GLU A 23 -16.83 -1.23 -1.22
N ARG A 24 -16.18 -0.57 -0.27
CA ARG A 24 -15.69 0.80 -0.37
C ARG A 24 -14.28 0.86 0.20
N GLU A 25 -13.38 1.48 -0.53
CA GLU A 25 -12.06 1.84 -0.02
C GLU A 25 -12.20 2.91 1.07
N LEU A 26 -11.55 2.66 2.21
CA LEU A 26 -11.56 3.54 3.39
C LEU A 26 -10.20 4.22 3.58
N ILE A 27 -9.12 3.45 3.44
CA ILE A 27 -7.75 3.89 3.72
C ILE A 27 -6.80 3.29 2.67
N ARG A 28 -5.80 4.07 2.29
CA ARG A 28 -4.67 3.63 1.46
C ARG A 28 -3.37 4.16 2.05
N VAL A 29 -2.39 3.29 2.23
CA VAL A 29 -1.08 3.61 2.82
C VAL A 29 0.02 3.04 1.95
N ALA A 30 1.02 3.87 1.63
CA ALA A 30 2.27 3.41 1.03
C ALA A 30 3.28 3.05 2.12
N SER A 31 4.08 2.02 1.88
CA SER A 31 5.22 1.59 2.69
C SER A 31 6.42 1.43 1.79
N ASP A 32 7.56 1.96 2.23
CA ASP A 32 8.88 1.77 1.60
C ASP A 32 9.58 0.49 2.08
N LEU A 33 8.84 -0.40 2.76
CA LEU A 33 9.30 -1.71 3.22
C LEU A 33 8.60 -2.84 2.48
N SER A 34 9.36 -3.88 2.16
CA SER A 34 8.87 -5.18 1.68
C SER A 34 8.43 -6.08 2.85
N PRO A 35 7.71 -7.19 2.58
CA PRO A 35 7.23 -8.10 3.63
C PRO A 35 8.31 -8.71 4.53
N ASP A 36 9.54 -8.83 4.05
CA ASP A 36 10.71 -9.34 4.77
C ASP A 36 11.50 -8.23 5.51
N GLY A 37 11.01 -6.99 5.50
CA GLY A 37 11.59 -5.86 6.21
C GLY A 37 12.78 -5.19 5.50
N HIS A 38 13.05 -5.55 4.24
CA HIS A 38 13.97 -4.80 3.40
C HIS A 38 13.31 -3.56 2.81
N TYR A 39 14.11 -2.68 2.19
CA TYR A 39 13.55 -1.60 1.38
C TYR A 39 12.73 -2.20 0.25
N GLY A 40 11.54 -1.66 0.02
CA GLY A 40 10.51 -2.20 -0.86
C GLY A 40 9.54 -1.12 -1.30
N THR A 41 8.56 -1.48 -2.11
CA THR A 41 7.36 -0.65 -2.26
C THR A 41 6.16 -1.55 -2.09
N GLN A 42 5.37 -1.24 -1.07
CA GLN A 42 4.17 -1.95 -0.71
C GLN A 42 3.02 -0.96 -0.54
N TRP A 43 1.83 -1.38 -0.92
CA TRP A 43 0.59 -0.63 -0.67
C TRP A 43 -0.34 -1.45 0.20
N VAL A 44 -0.85 -0.83 1.25
CA VAL A 44 -1.92 -1.38 2.09
C VAL A 44 -3.20 -0.62 1.75
N VAL A 45 -4.18 -1.32 1.21
CA VAL A 45 -5.52 -0.80 0.91
C VAL A 45 -6.50 -1.44 1.88
N VAL A 46 -7.28 -0.63 2.58
CA VAL A 46 -8.29 -1.09 3.52
C VAL A 46 -9.65 -0.74 2.98
N THR A 47 -10.52 -1.74 2.91
CA THR A 47 -11.94 -1.57 2.60
C THR A 47 -12.78 -1.85 3.84
N ASN A 48 -14.10 -1.65 3.74
CA ASN A 48 -15.02 -2.11 4.79
C ASN A 48 -15.14 -3.64 4.88
N GLU A 49 -14.51 -4.41 3.99
CA GLU A 49 -14.62 -5.87 3.92
C GLU A 49 -13.29 -6.60 4.14
N ARG A 50 -12.15 -6.00 3.76
CA ARG A 50 -10.82 -6.64 3.80
C ARG A 50 -9.69 -5.62 3.77
N VAL A 51 -8.52 -6.10 4.17
CA VAL A 51 -7.23 -5.44 3.93
C VAL A 51 -6.55 -6.15 2.76
N LEU A 52 -6.04 -5.38 1.82
CA LEU A 52 -5.29 -5.82 0.66
C LEU A 52 -3.87 -5.29 0.78
N VAL A 53 -2.89 -6.19 0.70
CA VAL A 53 -1.47 -5.82 0.75
C VAL A 53 -0.84 -6.15 -0.59
N HIS A 54 -0.59 -5.11 -1.38
CA HIS A 54 0.00 -5.18 -2.70
C HIS A 54 1.52 -5.05 -2.60
N THR A 55 2.24 -6.04 -3.11
CA THR A 55 3.71 -6.10 -3.09
C THR A 55 4.21 -6.44 -4.49
N ASN A 56 5.41 -5.96 -4.83
CA ASN A 56 6.06 -6.33 -6.09
C ASN A 56 7.23 -7.32 -5.89
N GLY A 57 7.48 -7.81 -4.66
CA GLY A 57 8.56 -8.76 -4.34
C GLY A 57 9.98 -8.28 -4.64
N ASN A 58 10.12 -7.07 -5.18
CA ASN A 58 11.38 -6.49 -5.62
C ASN A 58 11.76 -5.35 -4.67
N THR A 59 12.99 -5.38 -4.16
CA THR A 59 13.66 -4.19 -3.63
C THR A 59 13.61 -3.06 -4.67
N PRO A 60 13.44 -1.76 -4.31
CA PRO A 60 13.25 -0.64 -5.25
C PRO A 60 14.44 -0.32 -6.16
N SER A 61 15.41 -1.22 -6.30
CA SER A 61 16.68 -0.99 -6.98
C SER A 61 16.53 -0.71 -8.48
N ASP A 62 15.56 -1.32 -9.17
CA ASP A 62 15.59 -1.42 -10.64
C ASP A 62 14.32 -0.90 -11.33
N ALA A 63 13.36 -0.35 -10.58
CA ALA A 63 12.17 0.21 -11.22
C ALA A 63 12.50 1.58 -11.83
N PRO A 64 12.16 1.84 -13.10
CA PRO A 64 12.38 3.14 -13.71
C PRO A 64 11.62 4.21 -12.93
N VAL A 65 12.34 5.32 -12.69
CA VAL A 65 11.85 6.47 -11.95
C VAL A 65 11.82 7.67 -12.89
N GLU A 66 10.66 8.30 -13.00
CA GLU A 66 10.56 9.64 -13.57
C GLU A 66 10.77 10.68 -12.47
N VAL A 67 11.61 11.68 -12.73
CA VAL A 67 11.80 12.80 -11.81
C VAL A 67 10.96 13.97 -12.32
N THR A 68 10.01 14.45 -11.51
CA THR A 68 9.21 15.62 -11.88
C THR A 68 10.08 16.87 -11.98
N PRO A 69 9.64 17.94 -12.68
CA PRO A 69 10.35 19.21 -12.67
C PRO A 69 10.56 19.81 -11.26
N GLN A 70 9.76 19.39 -10.27
CA GLN A 70 9.92 19.77 -8.85
C GLN A 70 10.87 18.85 -8.07
N GLY A 71 11.49 17.85 -8.71
CA GLY A 71 12.43 16.91 -8.10
C GLY A 71 11.78 15.72 -7.38
N GLN A 72 10.48 15.46 -7.59
CA GLN A 72 9.82 14.29 -7.00
C GLN A 72 10.10 13.04 -7.84
N MET A 73 10.46 11.94 -7.19
CA MET A 73 10.70 10.64 -7.84
C MET A 73 9.38 9.85 -7.95
N HIS A 74 8.98 9.51 -9.17
CA HIS A 74 7.80 8.70 -9.48
C HIS A 74 8.22 7.36 -10.04
N ILE A 75 7.88 6.27 -9.35
CA ILE A 75 8.05 4.93 -9.88
C ILE A 75 6.93 4.68 -10.90
N THR A 76 7.28 4.51 -12.18
CA THR A 76 6.29 4.44 -13.28
C THR A 76 5.86 3.00 -13.60
N ASP A 77 6.79 2.05 -13.49
CA ASP A 77 6.56 0.66 -13.86
C ASP A 77 6.28 -0.27 -12.67
N TRP A 78 6.14 0.29 -11.46
CA TRP A 78 5.71 -0.51 -10.33
C TRP A 78 4.33 -1.11 -10.63
N GLN A 79 4.19 -2.42 -10.41
CA GLN A 79 2.92 -3.13 -10.45
C GLN A 79 2.95 -4.23 -9.38
N PRO A 80 1.81 -4.57 -8.77
CA PRO A 80 1.77 -5.67 -7.83
C PRO A 80 2.07 -6.98 -8.53
N SER A 81 3.03 -7.75 -8.02
CA SER A 81 3.23 -9.16 -8.41
C SER A 81 2.48 -10.11 -7.50
N HIS A 82 2.15 -9.66 -6.29
CA HIS A 82 1.39 -10.41 -5.31
C HIS A 82 0.48 -9.48 -4.50
N THR A 83 -0.76 -9.92 -4.28
CA THR A 83 -1.74 -9.28 -3.40
C THR A 83 -2.15 -10.26 -2.33
N LEU A 84 -1.88 -9.91 -1.08
CA LEU A 84 -2.36 -10.66 0.08
C LEU A 84 -3.69 -10.07 0.55
N GLU A 85 -4.74 -10.89 0.57
CA GLU A 85 -6.05 -10.50 1.08
C GLU A 85 -6.26 -10.99 2.52
N ILE A 86 -6.76 -10.11 3.37
CA ILE A 86 -7.06 -10.39 4.78
C ILE A 86 -8.50 -9.96 5.04
N PRO A 87 -9.45 -10.88 5.26
CA PRO A 87 -10.81 -10.51 5.65
C PRO A 87 -10.80 -9.59 6.87
N ILE A 88 -11.64 -8.54 6.88
CA ILE A 88 -11.64 -7.56 7.98
C ILE A 88 -11.99 -8.22 9.32
N GLU A 89 -12.82 -9.27 9.27
CA GLU A 89 -13.17 -10.08 10.43
C GLU A 89 -11.99 -10.85 11.03
N ASN A 90 -10.91 -11.06 10.26
CA ASN A 90 -9.68 -11.72 10.72
C ASN A 90 -8.67 -10.73 11.30
N VAL A 91 -8.93 -9.42 11.24
CA VAL A 91 -8.12 -8.41 11.93
C VAL A 91 -8.53 -8.38 13.39
N GLN A 92 -7.58 -8.68 14.28
CA GLN A 92 -7.77 -8.64 15.72
C GLN A 92 -7.52 -7.23 16.28
N ARG A 93 -6.47 -6.57 15.79
CA ARG A 93 -6.04 -5.27 16.26
C ARG A 93 -5.34 -4.51 15.14
N ALA A 94 -5.52 -3.19 15.12
CA ALA A 94 -4.70 -2.29 14.32
C ALA A 94 -4.16 -1.18 15.22
N ARG A 95 -2.89 -0.82 15.05
CA ARG A 95 -2.28 0.32 15.75
C ARG A 95 -1.31 1.08 14.87
N THR A 96 -1.13 2.35 15.19
CA THR A 96 -0.10 3.18 14.60
C THR A 96 0.84 3.69 15.68
N GLU A 97 2.13 3.73 15.38
CA GLU A 97 3.16 4.26 16.28
C GLU A 97 3.95 5.33 15.52
N PRO A 98 4.07 6.56 16.05
CA PRO A 98 4.85 7.60 15.41
C PRO A 98 6.34 7.39 15.66
N TYR A 99 7.16 7.58 14.62
CA TYR A 99 8.62 7.60 14.73
C TYR A 99 9.19 8.94 14.24
N VAL A 100 10.43 9.23 14.60
CA VAL A 100 11.12 10.41 14.06
C VAL A 100 11.40 10.13 12.57
N GLY A 101 10.75 10.90 11.69
CA GLY A 101 10.90 10.76 10.23
C GLY A 101 10.08 9.63 9.61
N GLY A 102 9.16 8.99 10.34
CA GLY A 102 8.31 7.92 9.81
C GLY A 102 7.18 7.53 10.76
N ALA A 103 6.46 6.46 10.43
CA ALA A 103 5.46 5.85 11.29
C ALA A 103 5.36 4.34 11.00
N SER A 104 4.82 3.58 11.95
CA SER A 104 4.41 2.20 11.72
C SER A 104 2.89 2.10 11.67
N LEU A 105 2.41 1.21 10.81
CA LEU A 105 1.08 0.63 10.84
C LEU A 105 1.23 -0.86 11.12
N GLU A 106 0.62 -1.32 12.21
CA GLU A 106 0.62 -2.73 12.57
C GLU A 106 -0.81 -3.27 12.51
N ILE A 107 -0.97 -4.41 11.82
CA ILE A 107 -2.24 -5.13 11.69
C ILE A 107 -2.00 -6.54 12.25
N GLU A 108 -2.57 -6.79 13.43
CA GLU A 108 -2.56 -8.09 14.10
C GLU A 108 -3.73 -8.93 13.56
N ARG A 109 -3.43 -10.16 13.14
CA ARG A 109 -4.43 -11.13 12.69
C ARG A 109 -4.84 -12.01 13.86
N LYS A 110 -6.09 -12.47 13.87
CA LYS A 110 -6.50 -13.55 14.76
C LYS A 110 -5.66 -14.79 14.43
N ASP A 111 -5.12 -15.44 15.46
CA ASP A 111 -4.50 -16.76 15.32
C ASP A 111 -5.57 -17.75 14.77
N GLU A 112 -5.18 -18.59 13.80
CA GLU A 112 -6.04 -19.67 13.28
C GLU A 112 -6.29 -20.78 14.33
#